data_AF-A0A7L2IX97-F1
#
_entry.id   AF-A0A7L2IX97-F1
#
_cell.length_a   1.000
_cell.length_b   1.000
_cell.length_c   1.000
_cell.angle_alpha   90.00
_cell.angle_beta   90.00
_cell.angle_gamma   90.00
#
_symmetry.space_group_name_H-M   'P 1'
#
loop_
_entity.id
_entity.type
_entity.pdbx_description
1 polymer ?
#
loop_
_entity_poly.entity_id
_entity_poly.type
_entity_poly.pdbx_seq_one_letter_code
_entity_poly.pdbx_strand_id
1 'polypeptide(L)'
;GLPDEQIQKGKDIKSVSEIVQDGKKFKITVTTGSKVLTNEFTIGEECEMEMLTGEKVKAIVQMEGNNKLVASLKGVKSVTELNGDTITNTMTMGDLTYKRISKRI
;
A
#
# COMPACT_ATOMS: atom_id res chain seq x y z
N GLY A 1 17.92 1.45 -0.14
CA GLY A 1 17.03 2.20 -1.06
C GLY A 1 16.78 1.39 -2.31
N LEU A 2 15.78 1.76 -3.12
CA LEU A 2 15.57 1.18 -4.44
C LEU A 2 16.63 1.69 -5.44
N PRO A 3 17.12 0.87 -6.39
CA PRO A 3 18.02 1.33 -7.45
C PRO A 3 17.33 2.34 -8.38
N ASP A 4 18.07 3.36 -8.86
CA ASP A 4 17.54 4.41 -9.74
C ASP A 4 16.88 3.86 -11.01
N GLU A 5 17.41 2.76 -11.56
CA GLU A 5 16.83 2.09 -12.72
C GLU A 5 15.42 1.56 -12.44
N GLN A 6 15.18 1.04 -11.22
CA GLN A 6 13.85 0.57 -10.81
C GLN A 6 12.90 1.75 -10.54
N ILE A 7 13.43 2.87 -10.04
CA ILE A 7 12.66 4.10 -9.83
C ILE A 7 12.21 4.68 -11.17
N GLN A 8 13.10 4.78 -12.16
CA GLN A 8 12.77 5.28 -13.50
C GLN A 8 11.75 4.39 -14.19
N LYS A 9 11.94 3.06 -14.14
CA LYS A 9 10.98 2.10 -14.70
C LYS A 9 9.61 2.20 -14.01
N GLY A 10 9.59 2.40 -12.70
CA GLY A 10 8.35 2.47 -11.92
C GLY A 10 7.56 3.77 -12.06
N LYS A 11 8.20 4.91 -12.37
CA LYS A 11 7.54 6.23 -12.34
C LYS A 11 6.42 6.38 -13.37
N ASP A 12 6.60 5.84 -14.56
CA ASP A 12 5.67 5.99 -15.69
C ASP A 12 4.69 4.82 -15.81
N ILE A 13 4.89 3.75 -15.03
CA ILE A 13 4.02 2.58 -15.04
C ILE A 13 2.77 2.87 -14.19
N LYS A 14 1.62 2.87 -14.85
CA LYS A 14 0.33 2.81 -14.16
C LYS A 14 0.25 1.48 -13.43
N SER A 15 0.14 1.53 -12.11
CA SER A 15 -0.19 0.33 -11.33
C SER A 15 -1.69 0.27 -11.10
N VAL A 16 -2.23 -0.93 -11.21
CA VAL A 16 -3.61 -1.26 -10.85
C VAL A 16 -3.57 -1.91 -9.48
N SER A 17 -4.43 -1.46 -8.58
CA SER A 17 -4.56 -2.04 -7.23
C SER A 17 -5.97 -2.57 -7.06
N GLU A 18 -6.09 -3.87 -6.85
CA GLU A 18 -7.32 -4.55 -6.52
C GLU A 18 -7.37 -4.73 -5.01
N ILE A 19 -8.46 -4.26 -4.37
CA ILE A 19 -8.64 -4.33 -2.93
C ILE A 19 -9.94 -5.09 -2.67
N VAL A 20 -9.82 -6.28 -2.09
CA VAL A 20 -10.95 -7.09 -1.64
C VAL A 20 -11.03 -6.97 -0.12
N GLN A 21 -12.19 -6.51 0.36
CA GLN A 21 -12.48 -6.41 1.78
C GLN A 21 -13.55 -7.43 2.15
N ASP A 22 -13.23 -8.32 3.10
CA ASP A 22 -14.13 -9.27 3.72
C ASP A 22 -14.15 -9.03 5.23
N GLY A 23 -15.08 -8.16 5.67
CA GLY A 23 -15.16 -7.71 7.06
C GLY A 23 -13.88 -6.99 7.52
N LYS A 24 -13.08 -7.67 8.35
CA LYS A 24 -11.78 -7.20 8.86
C LYS A 24 -10.59 -7.69 8.05
N LYS A 25 -10.80 -8.61 7.11
CA LYS A 25 -9.76 -9.19 6.27
C LYS A 25 -9.68 -8.42 4.97
N PHE A 26 -8.47 -8.02 4.60
CA PHE A 26 -8.19 -7.28 3.38
C PHE A 26 -7.18 -8.06 2.56
N LYS A 27 -7.46 -8.15 1.27
CA LYS A 27 -6.53 -8.68 0.27
C LYS A 27 -6.28 -7.59 -0.76
N ILE A 28 -5.02 -7.17 -0.86
CA ILE A 28 -4.58 -6.15 -1.80
C ILE A 28 -3.68 -6.82 -2.83
N THR A 29 -4.08 -6.76 -4.10
CA THR A 29 -3.27 -7.19 -5.23
C THR A 29 -2.85 -5.95 -6.02
N VAL A 30 -1.54 -5.71 -6.11
CA VAL A 30 -0.95 -4.59 -6.85
C VAL A 30 -0.26 -5.13 -8.08
N THR A 31 -0.72 -4.70 -9.25
CA THR A 31 -0.16 -5.04 -10.55
C THR A 31 0.57 -3.83 -11.11
N THR A 32 1.89 -3.92 -11.26
CA THR A 32 2.75 -2.86 -11.81
C THR A 32 3.48 -3.40 -13.04
N GLY A 33 2.95 -3.13 -14.23
CA GLY A 33 3.47 -3.70 -15.47
C GLY A 33 3.30 -5.21 -15.49
N SER A 34 4.41 -5.97 -15.57
CA SER A 34 4.41 -7.44 -15.52
C SER A 34 4.52 -8.02 -14.11
N LYS A 35 4.76 -7.21 -13.07
CA LYS A 35 4.86 -7.68 -11.68
C LYS A 35 3.50 -7.62 -11.01
N VAL A 36 3.10 -8.73 -10.39
CA VAL A 36 1.89 -8.85 -9.57
C VAL A 36 2.31 -9.18 -8.15
N LEU A 37 1.87 -8.36 -7.20
CA LEU A 37 2.15 -8.50 -5.76
C LEU A 37 0.84 -8.67 -5.03
N THR A 38 0.70 -9.67 -4.17
CA THR A 38 -0.52 -9.88 -3.37
C THR A 38 -0.18 -9.90 -1.90
N ASN A 39 -0.82 -9.01 -1.13
CA ASN A 39 -0.70 -8.89 0.31
C ASN A 39 -2.06 -9.13 0.95
N GLU A 40 -2.08 -9.92 2.02
CA GLU A 40 -3.30 -10.21 2.78
C GLU A 40 -3.06 -9.85 4.25
N PHE A 41 -4.01 -9.14 4.86
CA PHE A 41 -3.91 -8.71 6.25
C PHE A 41 -5.27 -8.62 6.93
N THR A 42 -5.26 -8.75 8.25
CA THR A 42 -6.43 -8.57 9.09
C THR A 42 -6.26 -7.29 9.91
N ILE A 43 -7.28 -6.46 9.98
CA ILE A 43 -7.25 -5.22 10.78
C ILE A 43 -7.02 -5.54 12.25
N GLY A 44 -6.00 -4.91 12.83
CA GLY A 44 -5.62 -5.05 14.24
C GLY A 44 -4.69 -6.23 14.53
N GLU A 45 -4.35 -7.04 13.54
CA GLU A 45 -3.45 -8.18 13.69
C GLU A 45 -2.11 -7.93 12.99
N GLU A 46 -1.05 -8.58 13.48
CA GLU A 46 0.24 -8.58 12.80
C GLU A 46 0.17 -9.47 11.56
N CYS A 47 0.54 -8.92 10.41
CA CYS A 47 0.67 -9.66 9.17
C CYS A 47 2.04 -9.44 8.54
N GLU A 48 2.44 -10.36 7.67
CA GLU A 48 3.62 -10.22 6.83
C GLU A 48 3.20 -9.61 5.48
N MET A 49 3.75 -8.45 5.14
CA MET A 49 3.56 -7.78 3.87
C MET A 49 4.85 -7.82 3.06
N GLU A 50 4.74 -8.20 1.80
CA GLU A 50 5.83 -8.11 0.84
C GLU A 50 5.84 -6.71 0.19
N MET A 51 7.00 -6.07 0.17
CA MET A 51 7.25 -4.80 -0.50
C MET A 51 7.62 -5.01 -1.97
N LEU A 52 7.55 -3.95 -2.78
CA LEU A 52 7.98 -3.98 -4.19
C LEU A 52 9.46 -4.38 -4.38
N THR A 53 10.28 -4.24 -3.33
CA THR A 53 11.68 -4.68 -3.27
C THR A 53 11.83 -6.20 -3.13
N GLY A 54 10.73 -6.93 -2.88
CA GLY A 54 10.73 -8.36 -2.51
C GLY A 54 11.00 -8.59 -1.02
N GLU A 55 11.23 -7.52 -0.24
CA GLU A 55 11.43 -7.62 1.20
C GLU A 55 10.09 -7.84 1.91
N LYS A 56 10.06 -8.81 2.82
CA LYS A 56 8.90 -9.07 3.66
C LYS A 56 9.05 -8.37 5.00
N VAL A 57 8.01 -7.64 5.40
CA VAL A 57 7.98 -6.88 6.65
C VAL A 57 6.74 -7.23 7.44
N LYS A 58 6.90 -7.35 8.76
CA LYS A 58 5.77 -7.43 9.68
C LYS A 58 5.18 -6.04 9.88
N ALA A 59 3.87 -5.95 9.77
CA ALA A 59 3.16 -4.71 10.07
C ALA A 59 1.75 -4.99 10.56
N ILE A 60 1.21 -4.01 11.28
CA ILE A 60 -0.15 -4.04 11.79
C ILE A 60 -0.90 -2.92 11.07
N VAL A 61 -2.02 -3.26 10.44
CA VAL A 61 -2.90 -2.30 9.81
C VAL A 61 -4.07 -2.03 10.74
N GLN A 62 -4.34 -0.78 11.03
CA GLN A 62 -5.48 -0.33 11.79
C GLN A 62 -6.44 0.43 10.88
N MET A 63 -7.72 0.39 11.19
CA MET A 63 -8.74 1.17 10.48
C MET A 63 -9.18 2.31 11.38
N GLU A 64 -9.03 3.55 10.90
CA GLU A 64 -9.55 4.75 11.52
C GLU A 64 -10.85 5.15 10.83
N GLY A 65 -11.96 5.18 11.59
CA GLY A 65 -13.28 5.38 11.01
C GLY A 65 -13.65 4.27 10.03
N ASN A 66 -14.29 4.64 8.92
CA ASN A 66 -14.81 3.67 7.94
C ASN A 66 -14.06 3.67 6.60
N ASN A 67 -13.07 4.55 6.43
CA ASN A 67 -12.47 4.80 5.13
C ASN A 67 -10.96 5.06 5.16
N LYS A 68 -10.31 4.96 6.31
CA LYS A 68 -8.87 5.21 6.46
C LYS A 68 -8.18 3.99 7.06
N LEU A 69 -7.16 3.50 6.37
CA LEU A 69 -6.27 2.46 6.83
C LEU A 69 -4.93 3.08 7.21
N VAL A 70 -4.44 2.79 8.40
CA VAL A 70 -3.15 3.28 8.91
C VAL A 70 -2.28 2.07 9.24
N ALA A 71 -1.13 1.97 8.60
CA ALA A 71 -0.12 0.96 8.87
C ALA A 71 1.20 1.63 9.28
N SER A 72 1.92 1.00 10.21
CA SER A 72 3.26 1.44 10.61
C SER A 72 4.24 0.31 10.32
N LEU A 73 5.24 0.56 9.47
CA LEU A 73 6.23 -0.42 9.04
C LEU A 73 7.63 0.19 9.10
N LYS A 74 8.54 -0.34 9.92
CA LYS A 74 9.96 0.06 9.96
C LYS A 74 10.22 1.59 9.95
N GLY A 75 9.42 2.36 10.69
CA GLY A 75 9.53 3.84 10.74
C GLY A 75 8.83 4.59 9.61
N VAL A 76 8.20 3.87 8.67
CA VAL A 76 7.29 4.41 7.66
C VAL A 76 5.87 4.35 8.17
N LYS A 77 5.18 5.49 8.18
CA LYS A 77 3.73 5.55 8.40
C LYS A 77 3.04 5.55 7.04
N SER A 78 2.25 4.52 6.76
CA SER A 78 1.42 4.41 5.57
C SER A 78 -0.03 4.70 5.92
N VAL A 79 -0.66 5.64 5.22
CA VAL A 79 -2.06 6.03 5.38
C VAL A 79 -2.76 5.88 4.04
N THR A 80 -3.79 5.04 3.98
CA THR A 80 -4.60 4.81 2.79
C THR A 80 -6.02 5.29 3.06
N GLU A 81 -6.44 6.35 2.39
CA GLU A 81 -7.76 6.95 2.52
C GLU A 81 -8.61 6.66 1.27
N LEU A 82 -9.77 6.07 1.48
CA LEU A 82 -10.79 5.88 0.46
C LEU A 82 -11.79 7.03 0.53
N ASN A 83 -11.90 7.79 -0.56
CA ASN A 83 -12.79 8.93 -0.71
C ASN A 83 -13.66 8.70 -1.95
N GLY A 84 -14.79 8.01 -1.76
CA GLY A 84 -15.66 7.56 -2.85
C GLY A 84 -14.91 6.70 -3.85
N ASP A 85 -14.76 7.20 -5.07
CA ASP A 85 -14.05 6.53 -6.16
C ASP A 85 -12.55 6.83 -6.19
N THR A 86 -11.99 7.52 -5.20
CA THR A 86 -10.57 7.87 -5.16
C THR A 86 -9.90 7.25 -3.95
N ILE A 87 -8.75 6.64 -4.16
CA ILE A 87 -7.88 6.13 -3.10
C ILE A 87 -6.62 6.99 -3.05
N THR A 88 -6.35 7.58 -1.89
CA THR A 88 -5.12 8.33 -1.62
C THR A 88 -4.24 7.52 -0.68
N ASN A 89 -3.09 7.07 -1.16
CA ASN A 89 -2.06 6.45 -0.35
C ASN A 89 -0.97 7.48 -0.05
N THR A 90 -0.67 7.68 1.23
CA THR A 90 0.36 8.60 1.72
C THR A 90 1.32 7.80 2.59
N MET A 91 2.60 7.78 2.23
CA MET A 91 3.65 7.16 3.03
C MET A 91 4.61 8.25 3.52
N THR A 92 4.84 8.29 4.83
CA THR A 92 5.72 9.27 5.47
C THR A 92 6.85 8.57 6.17
N MET A 93 8.09 9.00 5.94
CA MET A 93 9.30 8.50 6.58
C MET A 93 10.20 9.68 6.94
N GLY A 94 10.23 10.07 8.22
CA GLY A 94 10.87 11.33 8.62
C GLY A 94 10.24 12.52 7.88
N ASP A 95 11.07 13.32 7.21
CA ASP A 95 10.64 14.48 6.44
C ASP A 95 10.19 14.14 5.00
N LEU A 96 10.38 12.90 4.57
CA LEU A 96 9.98 12.44 3.23
C LEU A 96 8.52 12.00 3.22
N THR A 97 7.75 12.58 2.30
CA THR A 97 6.37 12.18 2.06
C THR A 97 6.19 11.75 0.61
N TYR A 98 5.74 10.52 0.43
CA TYR A 98 5.26 9.99 -0.84
C TYR A 98 3.73 10.02 -0.84
N LYS A 99 3.13 10.51 -1.92
CA LYS A 99 1.68 10.52 -2.09
C LYS A 99 1.30 9.97 -3.47
N ARG A 100 0.37 9.03 -3.47
CA ARG A 100 -0.22 8.43 -4.67
C ARG A 100 -1.73 8.55 -4.63
N ILE A 101 -2.31 9.05 -5.70
CA ILE A 101 -3.76 9.16 -5.85
C ILE A 101 -4.18 8.24 -7.00
N SER A 102 -5.09 7.33 -6.72
CA SER A 102 -5.61 6.35 -7.69
C SER A 102 -7.12 6.51 -7.79
N LYS A 103 -7.68 6.41 -9.00
CA LYS A 103 -9.12 6.43 -9.24
C LYS A 103 -9.61 5.00 -9.46
N ARG A 104 -10.76 4.67 -8.88
CA ARG A 104 -11.50 3.43 -9.15
C ARG A 104 -11.83 3.38 -10.64
N ILE A 105 -11.61 2.20 -11.22
CA ILE A 105 -11.91 1.85 -12.61
C ILE A 105 -13.05 0.84 -12.64
#